data_AF-A0A7T1HWE0-F1
#
_entry.id   AF-A0A7T1HWE0-F1
#
_cell.length_a   1.000
_cell.length_b   1.000
_cell.length_c   1.000
_cell.angle_alpha   90.00
_cell.angle_beta   90.00
_cell.angle_gamma   90.00
#
_symmetry.space_group_name_H-M   'P 1'
#
loop_
_entity.id
_entity.type
_entity.pdbx_description
1 polymer ?
#
loop_
_entity_poly.entity_id
_entity_poly.type
_entity_poly.pdbx_seq_one_letter_code
_entity_poly.pdbx_strand_id
1 'polypeptide(L)'
;MAQPSRPPVARRASVLRLQRRQRQIQGISLTELLIGVVISIVVLGAGVQVLVSLIRGDTATQVELNRKDGVSRVLGLMQEEIRDAQRVESGGSLTALSGCSTTPLLVLRGATGAEDISYGLLTQATSATWRGPARVVRCGLPYNTNGQLDTTASRSEQVLVDSLTANGFTASTLGISSQISRNVELTLISDASGTAISNTVQVPINSNQLFGLASSGVTGGCVATGCADPSGTSIHYRPALTQGGSTLTGSVDTVVEDIFYFEGLRSAYNLTETPGTGACTKAKCTVRLGASGPWVTLSEGEVLVFRDLQIRL
;
A
#
# COMPACT_ATOMS: atom_id res chain seq x y z
N MET A 1 10.13 34.87 -42.10
CA MET A 1 9.53 33.52 -42.10
C MET A 1 8.25 33.56 -42.90
N ALA A 2 8.19 32.75 -43.96
CA ALA A 2 7.34 32.95 -45.12
C ALA A 2 5.93 32.37 -44.94
N GLN A 3 4.93 33.16 -45.35
CA GLN A 3 3.52 32.76 -45.49
C GLN A 3 3.33 31.95 -46.78
N PRO A 4 2.65 30.79 -46.75
CA PRO A 4 2.31 30.09 -47.98
C PRO A 4 1.03 30.66 -48.62
N SER A 5 1.20 30.99 -49.90
CA SER A 5 0.25 31.49 -50.87
C SER A 5 -0.91 30.53 -51.15
N ARG A 6 -2.15 31.02 -51.10
CA ARG A 6 -3.36 30.31 -51.53
C ARG A 6 -3.54 30.43 -53.06
N PRO A 7 -3.84 29.34 -53.78
CA PRO A 7 -4.19 29.41 -55.21
C PRO A 7 -5.67 29.82 -55.44
N PRO A 8 -5.98 30.44 -56.59
CA PRO A 8 -7.33 30.89 -56.93
C PRO A 8 -8.14 29.83 -57.67
N VAL A 9 -9.43 29.80 -57.33
CA VAL A 9 -10.63 29.61 -58.18
C VAL A 9 -10.66 28.46 -59.20
N ALA A 10 -11.64 27.56 -59.02
CA ALA A 10 -12.43 27.03 -60.12
C ALA A 10 -13.89 26.77 -59.67
N ARG A 11 -14.73 27.81 -59.70
CA ARG A 11 -16.20 27.65 -59.60
C ARG A 11 -16.70 27.04 -60.91
N ARG A 12 -16.82 25.71 -60.95
CA ARG A 12 -17.67 25.04 -61.94
C ARG A 12 -19.11 25.08 -61.43
N ALA A 13 -19.86 26.08 -61.89
CA ALA A 13 -21.30 26.08 -61.82
C ALA A 13 -21.83 25.02 -62.80
N SER A 14 -21.88 23.77 -62.34
CA SER A 14 -22.60 22.71 -63.03
C SER A 14 -24.08 23.04 -62.91
N VAL A 15 -24.66 23.54 -64.00
CA VAL A 15 -26.09 23.71 -64.20
C VAL A 15 -26.73 22.34 -64.00
N LEU A 16 -27.24 22.09 -62.79
CA LEU A 16 -28.16 21.01 -62.49
C LEU A 16 -29.42 21.26 -63.33
N ARG A 17 -29.44 20.71 -64.54
CA ARG A 17 -30.66 20.47 -65.28
C ARG A 17 -31.51 19.55 -64.41
N LEU A 18 -32.37 20.15 -63.60
CA LEU A 18 -33.55 19.53 -63.03
C LEU A 18 -34.42 19.06 -64.19
N GLN A 19 -34.09 17.89 -64.75
CA GLN A 19 -35.02 17.09 -65.53
C GLN A 19 -36.17 16.78 -64.59
N ARG A 20 -37.19 17.63 -64.65
CA ARG A 20 -38.50 17.46 -64.05
C ARG A 20 -39.16 16.30 -64.77
N ARG A 21 -38.71 15.07 -64.47
CA ARG A 21 -39.48 13.86 -64.75
C ARG A 21 -40.84 14.11 -64.13
N GLN A 22 -41.86 14.24 -64.98
CA GLN A 22 -43.24 14.19 -64.54
C GLN A 22 -43.41 12.83 -63.84
N ARG A 23 -43.24 12.83 -62.53
CA ARG A 23 -43.64 11.72 -61.68
C ARG A 23 -45.14 11.63 -61.86
N GLN A 24 -45.60 10.65 -62.64
CA GLN A 24 -46.96 10.17 -62.51
C GLN A 24 -47.15 9.91 -61.02
N ILE A 25 -48.03 10.69 -60.41
CA ILE A 25 -48.42 10.52 -59.01
C ILE A 25 -49.28 9.26 -59.01
N GLN A 26 -48.62 8.10 -59.00
CA GLN A 26 -49.26 6.86 -58.60
C GLN A 26 -49.60 7.06 -57.13
N GLY A 27 -50.91 7.16 -56.84
CA GLY A 27 -51.38 7.29 -55.47
C GLY A 27 -50.92 6.08 -54.66
N ILE A 28 -50.32 6.32 -53.50
CA ILE A 28 -49.95 5.28 -52.54
C ILE A 28 -51.22 4.52 -52.18
N SER A 29 -51.22 3.21 -52.42
CA SER A 29 -52.34 2.37 -52.01
C SER A 29 -52.35 2.24 -50.48
N LEU A 30 -53.54 2.15 -49.87
CA LEU A 30 -53.68 2.05 -48.41
C LEU A 30 -52.91 0.86 -47.82
N THR A 31 -52.80 -0.23 -48.56
CA THR A 31 -52.04 -1.43 -48.17
C THR A 31 -50.54 -1.17 -48.11
N GLU A 32 -50.01 -0.37 -49.03
CA GLU A 32 -48.58 0.00 -49.07
C GLU A 32 -48.19 0.90 -47.89
N LEU A 33 -49.07 1.83 -47.49
CA LEU A 33 -48.89 2.64 -46.29
C LEU A 33 -48.89 1.76 -45.03
N LEU A 34 -49.80 0.81 -44.92
CA LEU A 34 -49.89 -0.10 -43.78
C LEU A 34 -48.61 -0.94 -43.64
N ILE A 35 -48.10 -1.50 -44.74
CA ILE A 35 -46.85 -2.26 -44.75
C ILE A 35 -45.67 -1.37 -44.35
N GLY A 36 -45.60 -0.13 -44.85
CA GLY A 36 -44.57 0.83 -44.46
C GLY A 36 -44.57 1.14 -42.97
N VAL A 37 -45.75 1.29 -42.35
CA VAL A 37 -45.89 1.49 -40.90
C VAL A 37 -45.42 0.25 -40.12
N VAL A 38 -45.83 -0.95 -40.53
CA VAL A 38 -45.42 -2.20 -39.86
C VAL A 38 -43.90 -2.37 -39.92
N ILE A 39 -43.29 -2.17 -41.09
CA ILE A 39 -41.83 -2.26 -41.25
C ILE A 39 -41.14 -1.20 -40.39
N SER A 40 -41.65 0.04 -40.36
CA SER A 40 -41.08 1.11 -39.54
C SER A 40 -41.12 0.78 -38.05
N ILE A 41 -42.24 0.22 -37.55
CA ILE A 41 -42.36 -0.19 -36.14
C ILE A 41 -41.35 -1.30 -35.81
N VAL A 42 -41.20 -2.30 -36.69
CA VAL A 42 -40.23 -3.38 -36.49
C VAL A 42 -38.80 -2.86 -36.46
N VAL A 43 -38.43 -1.98 -37.39
CA VAL A 43 -37.08 -1.38 -37.46
C VAL A 43 -36.80 -0.52 -36.23
N LEU A 44 -37.77 0.31 -35.80
CA LEU A 44 -37.63 1.13 -34.59
C LEU A 44 -37.54 0.25 -33.33
N GLY A 45 -38.34 -0.80 -33.23
CA GLY A 45 -38.28 -1.74 -32.11
C GLY A 45 -36.92 -2.44 -32.00
N ALA A 46 -36.38 -2.92 -33.13
CA ALA A 46 -35.03 -3.49 -33.19
C ALA A 46 -33.95 -2.45 -32.82
N GLY A 47 -34.09 -1.21 -33.28
CA GLY A 47 -33.18 -0.12 -32.93
C GLY A 47 -33.15 0.20 -31.44
N VAL A 48 -34.32 0.22 -30.77
CA VAL A 48 -34.41 0.44 -29.31
C VAL A 48 -33.72 -0.68 -28.53
N GLN A 49 -33.91 -1.94 -28.93
CA GLN A 49 -33.26 -3.08 -28.28
C GLN A 49 -31.72 -2.97 -28.34
N VAL A 50 -31.18 -2.61 -29.50
CA VAL A 50 -29.73 -2.40 -29.70
C VAL A 50 -29.24 -1.25 -28.83
N LEU A 51 -29.96 -0.12 -28.82
CA LEU A 51 -29.59 1.03 -27.99
C LEU A 51 -29.58 0.69 -26.49
N VAL A 52 -30.59 -0.03 -25.99
CA VAL A 52 -30.63 -0.48 -24.59
C VAL A 52 -29.47 -1.41 -24.28
N SER A 53 -29.11 -2.31 -25.20
CA SER A 53 -27.95 -3.19 -25.02
C SER A 53 -26.64 -2.40 -24.95
N LEU A 54 -26.48 -1.35 -25.76
CA LEU A 54 -25.31 -0.46 -25.74
C LEU A 54 -25.22 0.34 -24.44
N ILE A 55 -26.34 0.93 -23.98
CA ILE A 55 -26.38 1.69 -22.72
C ILE A 55 -26.06 0.77 -21.53
N ARG A 56 -26.64 -0.44 -21.49
CA ARG A 56 -26.33 -1.40 -20.41
C ARG A 56 -24.86 -1.82 -20.43
N GLY A 57 -24.29 -2.06 -21.61
CA GLY A 57 -22.86 -2.33 -21.76
C GLY A 57 -21.99 -1.19 -21.24
N ASP A 58 -22.29 0.05 -21.65
CA ASP A 58 -21.54 1.25 -21.26
C ASP A 58 -21.56 1.48 -19.74
N THR A 59 -22.75 1.41 -19.12
CA THR A 59 -22.87 1.56 -17.65
C THR A 59 -22.08 0.52 -16.87
N ALA A 60 -22.10 -0.75 -17.29
CA ALA A 60 -21.32 -1.81 -16.64
C ALA A 60 -19.80 -1.54 -16.76
N THR A 61 -19.35 -1.13 -17.95
CA THR A 61 -17.93 -0.78 -18.14
C THR A 61 -17.52 0.45 -17.35
N GLN A 62 -18.37 1.48 -17.25
CA GLN A 62 -18.07 2.70 -16.51
C GLN A 62 -17.99 2.45 -15.00
N VAL A 63 -18.89 1.66 -14.44
CA VAL A 63 -18.84 1.25 -13.03
C VAL A 63 -17.54 0.49 -12.73
N GLU A 64 -17.15 -0.42 -13.61
CA GLU A 64 -15.92 -1.19 -13.45
C GLU A 64 -14.65 -0.33 -13.58
N LEU A 65 -14.63 0.65 -14.49
CA LEU A 65 -13.52 1.61 -14.61
C LEU A 65 -13.41 2.50 -13.36
N ASN A 66 -14.53 3.05 -12.88
CA ASN A 66 -14.56 3.85 -11.66
C ASN A 66 -14.07 3.05 -10.45
N ARG A 67 -14.40 1.75 -10.40
CA ARG A 67 -13.94 0.86 -9.33
C ARG A 67 -12.43 0.63 -9.40
N LYS A 68 -11.89 0.33 -10.58
CA LYS A 68 -10.45 0.17 -10.80
C LYS A 68 -9.68 1.43 -10.46
N ASP A 69 -10.19 2.59 -10.85
CA ASP A 69 -9.61 3.90 -10.51
C ASP A 69 -9.62 4.13 -8.99
N GLY A 70 -10.76 3.86 -8.32
CA GLY A 70 -10.85 3.93 -6.85
C GLY A 70 -9.85 3.03 -6.13
N VAL A 71 -9.72 1.77 -6.55
CA VAL A 71 -8.74 0.82 -6.00
C VAL A 71 -7.30 1.30 -6.24
N SER A 72 -7.02 1.81 -7.46
CA SER A 72 -5.70 2.33 -7.81
C SER A 72 -5.31 3.55 -6.95
N ARG A 73 -6.25 4.49 -6.72
CA ARG A 73 -6.04 5.65 -5.85
C ARG A 73 -5.79 5.24 -4.40
N VAL A 74 -6.51 4.25 -3.90
CA VAL A 74 -6.32 3.75 -2.53
C VAL A 74 -4.97 3.05 -2.37
N LEU A 75 -4.54 2.26 -3.35
CA LEU A 75 -3.20 1.68 -3.36
C LEU A 75 -2.12 2.75 -3.44
N GLY A 76 -2.33 3.81 -4.23
CA GLY A 76 -1.43 4.97 -4.28
C GLY A 76 -1.30 5.67 -2.93
N LEU A 77 -2.42 5.90 -2.24
CA LEU A 77 -2.42 6.46 -0.88
C LEU A 77 -1.65 5.57 0.10
N MET A 78 -1.93 4.26 0.11
CA MET A 78 -1.21 3.32 0.98
C MET A 78 0.29 3.30 0.69
N GLN A 79 0.68 3.36 -0.59
CA GLN A 79 2.09 3.43 -0.99
C GLN A 79 2.78 4.67 -0.44
N GLU A 80 2.14 5.83 -0.54
CA GLU A 80 2.67 7.09 -0.03
C GLU A 80 2.82 7.06 1.49
N GLU A 81 1.79 6.59 2.21
CA GLU A 81 1.87 6.47 3.66
C GLU A 81 2.89 5.44 4.13
N ILE A 82 3.07 4.32 3.40
CA ILE A 82 4.13 3.35 3.68
C ILE A 82 5.52 3.98 3.47
N ARG A 83 5.69 4.83 2.46
CA ARG A 83 6.95 5.55 2.21
C ARG A 83 7.26 6.59 3.29
N ASP A 84 6.23 7.18 3.88
CA ASP A 84 6.38 8.19 4.93
C ASP A 84 6.47 7.60 6.34
N ALA A 85 6.00 6.36 6.54
CA ALA A 85 6.10 5.66 7.81
C ALA A 85 7.56 5.56 8.27
N GLN A 86 7.84 5.51 9.57
CA GLN A 86 9.15 5.10 10.07
C GLN A 86 9.25 3.59 10.25
N ARG A 87 8.12 2.95 10.52
CA ARG A 87 8.06 1.51 10.73
C ARG A 87 6.77 0.93 10.20
N VAL A 88 6.88 -0.23 9.57
CA VAL A 88 5.75 -0.99 9.04
C VAL A 88 5.65 -2.27 9.84
N GLU A 89 4.44 -2.60 10.30
CA GLU A 89 4.11 -3.81 11.03
C GLU A 89 2.97 -4.52 10.30
N SER A 90 3.14 -5.79 9.96
CA SER A 90 2.10 -6.60 9.33
C SER A 90 2.12 -8.02 9.89
N GLY A 91 0.96 -8.68 9.87
CA GLY A 91 0.80 -10.04 10.41
C GLY A 91 0.82 -10.10 11.95
N GLY A 92 0.48 -11.27 12.49
CA GLY A 92 0.40 -11.49 13.94
C GLY A 92 -0.78 -10.78 14.62
N SER A 93 -0.75 -10.73 15.96
CA SER A 93 -1.73 -9.99 16.77
C SER A 93 -1.30 -8.53 16.87
N LEU A 94 -1.75 -7.71 15.93
CA LEU A 94 -1.52 -6.27 15.93
C LEU A 94 -2.51 -5.57 16.87
N THR A 95 -2.02 -4.62 17.68
CA THR A 95 -2.88 -3.86 18.60
C THR A 95 -3.55 -2.70 17.86
N ALA A 96 -4.88 -2.59 17.99
CA ALA A 96 -5.64 -1.47 17.44
C ALA A 96 -5.16 -0.13 18.02
N LEU A 97 -5.08 0.90 17.18
CA LEU A 97 -4.76 2.24 17.63
C LEU A 97 -5.93 2.82 18.45
N SER A 98 -5.62 3.70 19.39
CA SER A 98 -6.64 4.39 20.19
C SER A 98 -7.62 5.16 19.30
N GLY A 99 -8.93 4.94 19.49
CA GLY A 99 -9.98 5.57 18.68
C GLY A 99 -10.37 4.77 17.44
N CYS A 100 -9.77 3.59 17.23
CA CYS A 100 -10.09 2.67 16.14
C CYS A 100 -10.79 1.43 16.70
N SER A 101 -11.83 0.96 16.02
CA SER A 101 -12.58 -0.23 16.38
C SER A 101 -12.14 -1.47 15.57
N THR A 102 -11.51 -1.24 14.43
CA THR A 102 -11.15 -2.28 13.47
C THR A 102 -9.86 -2.99 13.87
N THR A 103 -9.86 -4.33 13.77
CA THR A 103 -8.65 -5.13 13.94
C THR A 103 -7.64 -4.81 12.83
N PRO A 104 -6.43 -4.34 13.18
CA PRO A 104 -5.45 -3.94 12.19
C PRO A 104 -4.82 -5.16 11.50
N LEU A 105 -4.67 -5.07 10.18
CA LEU A 105 -3.91 -6.01 9.34
C LEU A 105 -2.54 -5.43 8.95
N LEU A 106 -2.44 -4.10 8.92
CA LEU A 106 -1.21 -3.35 8.65
C LEU A 106 -1.20 -2.13 9.57
N VAL A 107 -0.09 -1.92 10.28
CA VAL A 107 0.14 -0.72 11.09
C VAL A 107 1.38 -0.01 10.58
N LEU A 108 1.23 1.28 10.31
CA LEU A 108 2.28 2.20 9.97
C LEU A 108 2.55 3.07 11.19
N ARG A 109 3.80 3.09 11.63
CA ARG A 109 4.26 3.88 12.78
C ARG A 109 5.00 5.10 12.29
N GLY A 110 4.55 6.27 12.71
CA GLY A 110 5.22 7.53 12.41
C GLY A 110 6.30 7.88 13.44
N ALA A 111 6.89 9.06 13.32
CA ALA A 111 8.02 9.47 14.17
C ALA A 111 7.63 9.71 15.64
N THR A 112 6.43 10.24 15.82
CA THR A 112 5.96 10.77 17.11
C THR A 112 4.86 9.91 17.73
N GLY A 113 4.51 8.78 17.10
CA GLY A 113 3.36 7.95 17.48
C GLY A 113 1.99 8.59 17.24
N ALA A 114 1.90 9.91 17.06
CA ALA A 114 0.67 10.63 16.69
C ALA A 114 0.27 10.37 15.24
N GLU A 115 1.27 10.20 14.38
CA GLU A 115 1.16 9.89 12.95
C GLU A 115 0.90 8.41 12.67
N ASP A 116 0.66 7.58 13.69
CA ASP A 116 0.37 6.17 13.49
C ASP A 116 -0.94 5.97 12.75
N ILE A 117 -0.90 5.08 11.75
CA ILE A 117 -2.01 4.73 10.87
C ILE A 117 -2.18 3.22 10.90
N SER A 118 -3.41 2.74 10.99
CA SER A 118 -3.72 1.32 10.90
C SER A 118 -4.74 1.07 9.81
N TYR A 119 -4.47 0.06 8.98
CA TYR A 119 -5.39 -0.44 7.98
C TYR A 119 -5.97 -1.76 8.44
N GLY A 120 -7.28 -1.91 8.26
CA GLY A 120 -7.99 -3.12 8.61
C GLY A 120 -9.07 -3.45 7.60
N LEU A 121 -9.52 -4.71 7.64
CA LEU A 121 -10.68 -5.17 6.90
C LEU A 121 -11.85 -5.24 7.86
N LEU A 122 -12.89 -4.45 7.61
CA LEU A 122 -14.13 -4.54 8.36
C LEU A 122 -15.12 -5.38 7.57
N THR A 123 -15.40 -6.58 8.07
CA THR A 123 -16.45 -7.45 7.53
C THR A 123 -17.80 -7.03 8.12
N GLN A 124 -18.82 -6.94 7.28
CA GLN A 124 -20.17 -6.59 7.72
C GLN A 124 -21.09 -7.80 7.60
N ALA A 125 -22.07 -7.92 8.50
CA ALA A 125 -23.13 -8.91 8.36
C ALA A 125 -23.90 -8.65 7.04
N THR A 126 -24.26 -9.72 6.34
CA THR A 126 -24.86 -9.75 4.99
C THR A 126 -26.21 -9.02 4.85
N SER A 127 -26.71 -8.37 5.90
CA SER A 127 -28.00 -7.65 5.91
C SER A 127 -27.94 -6.20 5.43
N ALA A 128 -26.75 -5.61 5.22
CA ALA A 128 -26.60 -4.26 4.68
C ALA A 128 -26.66 -4.29 3.14
N THR A 129 -27.85 -4.13 2.56
CA THR A 129 -28.11 -4.28 1.11
C THR A 129 -27.35 -3.35 0.17
N TRP A 130 -26.76 -2.26 0.67
CA TRP A 130 -26.03 -1.28 -0.14
C TRP A 130 -24.51 -1.32 0.05
N ARG A 131 -24.01 -2.11 1.01
CA ARG A 131 -22.58 -2.23 1.32
C ARG A 131 -22.05 -3.58 0.88
N GLY A 132 -20.78 -3.58 0.54
CA GLY A 132 -20.04 -4.81 0.28
C GLY A 132 -20.01 -5.78 1.46
N PRO A 133 -19.66 -7.04 1.22
CA PRO A 133 -19.43 -8.00 2.32
C PRO A 133 -18.28 -7.57 3.23
N ALA A 134 -17.28 -6.88 2.69
CA ALA A 134 -16.22 -6.26 3.45
C ALA A 134 -15.76 -4.93 2.86
N ARG A 135 -15.15 -4.10 3.71
CA ARG A 135 -14.55 -2.82 3.34
C ARG A 135 -13.20 -2.61 3.98
N VAL A 136 -12.29 -2.00 3.24
CA VAL A 136 -11.01 -1.54 3.79
C VAL A 136 -11.22 -0.22 4.49
N VAL A 137 -10.77 -0.18 5.74
CA VAL A 137 -10.80 1.02 6.55
C VAL A 137 -9.38 1.42 6.91
N ARG A 138 -9.14 2.72 6.84
CA ARG A 138 -7.97 3.39 7.37
C ARG A 138 -8.36 4.02 8.69
N CYS A 139 -7.60 3.79 9.74
CA CYS A 139 -7.72 4.56 10.96
C CYS A 139 -6.45 5.35 11.22
N GLY A 140 -6.60 6.65 11.35
CA GLY A 140 -5.48 7.58 11.53
C GLY A 140 -6.00 9.01 11.60
N LEU A 141 -5.09 9.97 11.58
CA LEU A 141 -5.46 11.37 11.46
C LEU A 141 -6.15 11.62 10.11
N PRO A 142 -7.25 12.39 10.06
CA PRO A 142 -7.92 12.71 8.82
C PRO A 142 -7.09 13.66 7.97
N TYR A 143 -7.36 13.68 6.66
CA TYR A 143 -6.84 14.69 5.76
C TYR A 143 -7.76 15.92 5.78
N ASN A 144 -7.16 17.11 5.83
CA ASN A 144 -7.88 18.37 5.68
C ASN A 144 -8.23 18.65 4.20
N THR A 145 -8.93 19.76 3.94
CA THR A 145 -9.31 20.17 2.58
C THR A 145 -8.15 20.42 1.63
N ASN A 146 -6.94 20.62 2.17
CA ASN A 146 -5.72 20.83 1.39
C ASN A 146 -4.96 19.52 1.12
N GLY A 147 -5.53 18.37 1.53
CA GLY A 147 -4.88 17.06 1.38
C GLY A 147 -3.72 16.82 2.33
N GLN A 148 -3.58 17.62 3.39
CA GLN A 148 -2.56 17.41 4.43
C GLN A 148 -3.17 16.73 5.66
N LEU A 149 -2.37 15.96 6.40
CA LEU A 149 -2.79 15.38 7.67
C LEU A 149 -3.18 16.48 8.67
N ASP A 150 -4.38 16.39 9.21
CA ASP A 150 -4.84 17.27 10.28
C ASP A 150 -4.32 16.76 11.62
N THR A 151 -3.19 17.32 12.05
CA THR A 151 -2.54 16.99 13.32
C THR A 151 -3.31 17.48 14.56
N THR A 152 -4.37 18.27 14.38
CA THR A 152 -5.20 18.78 15.47
C THR A 152 -6.44 17.92 15.70
N ALA A 153 -6.83 17.13 14.70
CA ALA A 153 -7.96 16.22 14.79
C ALA A 153 -7.63 14.95 15.59
N SER A 154 -8.67 14.32 16.11
CA SER A 154 -8.55 12.95 16.66
C SER A 154 -8.53 11.93 15.54
N ARG A 155 -7.94 10.76 15.81
CA ARG A 155 -8.01 9.63 14.88
C ARG A 155 -9.45 9.28 14.57
N SER A 156 -9.70 8.94 13.31
CA SER A 156 -11.01 8.53 12.84
C SER A 156 -10.89 7.38 11.84
N GLU A 157 -11.89 6.51 11.83
CA GLU A 157 -11.99 5.45 10.83
C GLU A 157 -12.60 6.00 9.54
N GLN A 158 -11.88 5.81 8.44
CA GLN A 158 -12.25 6.26 7.10
C GLN A 158 -12.38 5.04 6.19
N VAL A 159 -13.50 4.90 5.51
CA VAL A 159 -13.70 3.85 4.52
C VAL A 159 -12.97 4.25 3.24
N LEU A 160 -12.05 3.41 2.77
CA LEU A 160 -11.30 3.66 1.54
C LEU A 160 -11.93 2.95 0.34
N VAL A 161 -12.26 1.67 0.52
CA VAL A 161 -12.82 0.80 -0.52
C VAL A 161 -13.92 -0.03 0.10
N ASP A 162 -15.04 -0.13 -0.59
CA ASP A 162 -16.17 -1.01 -0.26
C ASP A 162 -16.31 -2.12 -1.31
N SER A 163 -17.17 -3.11 -1.07
CA SER A 163 -17.44 -4.22 -2.00
C SER A 163 -16.24 -5.13 -2.24
N LEU A 164 -15.50 -5.41 -1.16
CA LEU A 164 -14.44 -6.41 -1.11
C LEU A 164 -14.98 -7.76 -0.64
N THR A 165 -14.29 -8.85 -1.02
CA THR A 165 -14.59 -10.17 -0.45
C THR A 165 -14.27 -10.18 1.05
N ALA A 166 -14.76 -11.19 1.79
CA ALA A 166 -14.47 -11.34 3.22
C ALA A 166 -12.97 -11.40 3.57
N ASN A 167 -12.12 -11.78 2.60
CA ASN A 167 -10.65 -11.77 2.70
C ASN A 167 -10.04 -10.82 1.67
N GLY A 168 -10.79 -9.78 1.29
CA GLY A 168 -10.49 -8.94 0.13
C GLY A 168 -9.40 -7.91 0.36
N PHE A 169 -8.74 -7.95 1.50
CA PHE A 169 -7.55 -7.17 1.78
C PHE A 169 -6.57 -8.02 2.57
N THR A 170 -5.37 -8.14 2.04
CA THR A 170 -4.24 -8.73 2.74
C THR A 170 -3.04 -7.80 2.62
N ALA A 171 -2.32 -7.66 3.72
CA ALA A 171 -1.02 -7.01 3.75
C ALA A 171 -0.04 -8.05 4.28
N SER A 172 0.96 -8.37 3.46
CA SER A 172 2.02 -9.28 3.84
C SER A 172 3.34 -8.58 3.60
N THR A 173 4.20 -8.60 4.60
CA THR A 173 5.60 -8.32 4.40
C THR A 173 6.26 -9.60 3.98
N LEU A 174 6.66 -9.67 2.72
CA LEU A 174 7.39 -10.83 2.21
C LEU A 174 8.65 -10.97 3.07
N GLY A 175 8.75 -12.10 3.77
CA GLY A 175 9.89 -12.45 4.62
C GLY A 175 11.11 -12.61 3.73
N ILE A 176 11.86 -11.52 3.57
CA ILE A 176 13.06 -11.53 2.77
C ILE A 176 14.18 -12.10 3.62
N SER A 177 14.57 -13.34 3.32
CA SER A 177 15.79 -13.94 3.87
C SER A 177 17.08 -13.34 3.26
N SER A 178 17.01 -12.30 2.40
CA SER A 178 18.16 -11.62 1.79
C SER A 178 17.88 -10.17 1.33
N GLN A 179 18.30 -9.20 2.15
CA GLN A 179 17.87 -7.79 2.14
C GLN A 179 18.38 -6.90 0.98
N ILE A 180 17.77 -6.93 -0.21
CA ILE A 180 17.97 -5.79 -1.17
C ILE A 180 16.65 -5.19 -1.70
N SER A 181 15.50 -5.84 -1.49
CA SER A 181 14.19 -5.22 -1.80
C SER A 181 13.18 -5.55 -0.72
N ARG A 182 13.06 -4.67 0.28
CA ARG A 182 12.03 -4.77 1.32
C ARG A 182 10.70 -4.31 0.74
N ASN A 183 9.86 -5.26 0.34
CA ASN A 183 8.58 -4.96 -0.27
C ASN A 183 7.43 -5.32 0.67
N VAL A 184 6.50 -4.39 0.85
CA VAL A 184 5.16 -4.71 1.35
C VAL A 184 4.33 -5.15 0.17
N GLU A 185 3.78 -6.35 0.24
CA GLU A 185 2.78 -6.85 -0.69
C GLU A 185 1.40 -6.45 -0.19
N LEU A 186 0.74 -5.55 -0.92
CA LEU A 186 -0.64 -5.17 -0.69
C LEU A 186 -1.51 -5.84 -1.75
N THR A 187 -2.46 -6.68 -1.32
CA THR A 187 -3.40 -7.33 -2.23
C THR A 187 -4.82 -6.95 -1.88
N LEU A 188 -5.54 -6.39 -2.86
CA LEU A 188 -6.96 -6.08 -2.77
C LEU A 188 -7.74 -6.99 -3.72
N ILE A 189 -8.71 -7.72 -3.19
CA ILE A 189 -9.59 -8.63 -3.94
C ILE A 189 -11.04 -8.13 -3.84
N SER A 190 -11.53 -7.60 -4.95
CA SER A 190 -12.89 -7.11 -5.06
C SER A 190 -13.78 -8.11 -5.80
N ASP A 191 -15.00 -8.35 -5.29
CA ASP A 191 -15.96 -9.31 -5.85
C ASP A 191 -17.29 -8.63 -6.13
N ALA A 192 -17.39 -7.97 -7.28
CA ALA A 192 -18.63 -7.37 -7.72
C ALA A 192 -19.38 -8.23 -8.75
N SER A 193 -18.82 -9.36 -9.18
CA SER A 193 -19.33 -10.11 -10.33
C SER A 193 -18.89 -11.58 -10.38
N GLY A 194 -18.34 -12.15 -9.29
CA GLY A 194 -17.77 -13.50 -9.28
C GLY A 194 -16.39 -13.61 -9.95
N THR A 195 -15.79 -12.49 -10.40
CA THR A 195 -14.41 -12.44 -10.88
C THR A 195 -13.59 -11.55 -9.95
N ALA A 196 -12.79 -12.19 -9.11
CA ALA A 196 -11.84 -11.52 -8.21
C ALA A 196 -10.85 -10.67 -9.01
N ILE A 197 -10.87 -9.35 -8.80
CA ILE A 197 -9.80 -8.47 -9.29
C ILE A 197 -8.77 -8.35 -8.18
N SER A 198 -7.61 -8.97 -8.39
CA SER A 198 -6.46 -8.91 -7.50
C SER A 198 -5.50 -7.85 -8.01
N ASN A 199 -5.32 -6.77 -7.26
CA ASN A 199 -4.25 -5.81 -7.51
C ASN A 199 -3.20 -5.98 -6.42
N THR A 200 -1.99 -6.33 -6.86
CA THR A 200 -0.84 -6.53 -5.98
C THR A 200 0.19 -5.45 -6.23
N VAL A 201 0.54 -4.72 -5.18
CA VAL A 201 1.59 -3.70 -5.23
C VAL A 201 2.71 -4.09 -4.30
N GLN A 202 3.94 -3.93 -4.78
CA GLN A 202 5.17 -4.06 -4.00
C GLN A 202 5.67 -2.65 -3.67
N VAL A 203 5.65 -2.28 -2.38
CA VAL A 203 6.12 -0.96 -1.93
C VAL A 203 7.54 -1.08 -1.39
N PRO A 204 8.55 -0.46 -2.04
CA PRO A 204 9.91 -0.48 -1.51
C PRO A 204 9.98 0.35 -0.22
N ILE A 205 10.42 -0.28 0.84
CA ILE A 205 10.72 0.33 2.14
C ILE A 205 12.11 0.95 2.06
N ASN A 206 12.26 2.20 2.48
CA ASN A 206 13.56 2.87 2.48
C ASN A 206 14.49 2.24 3.55
N SER A 207 15.80 2.33 3.37
CA SER A 207 16.79 1.69 4.26
C SER A 207 16.75 2.22 5.70
N ASN A 208 16.09 3.36 5.94
CA ASN A 208 16.00 4.02 7.24
C ASN A 208 14.72 3.65 8.02
N GLN A 209 13.80 2.92 7.39
CA GLN A 209 12.56 2.45 8.02
C GLN A 209 12.82 1.16 8.81
N LEU A 210 12.48 1.18 10.10
CA LEU A 210 12.62 0.03 11.00
C LEU A 210 11.48 -0.95 10.78
N PHE A 211 11.78 -2.23 10.56
CA PHE A 211 10.74 -3.24 10.36
C PHE A 211 10.46 -3.99 11.67
N GLY A 212 9.20 -3.96 12.12
CA GLY A 212 8.74 -4.68 13.29
C GLY A 212 7.93 -5.90 12.91
N LEU A 213 8.54 -7.08 12.92
CA LEU A 213 7.77 -8.33 12.90
C LEU A 213 7.08 -8.47 14.26
N ALA A 214 5.76 -8.37 14.28
CA ALA A 214 4.96 -8.65 15.46
C ALA A 214 5.01 -10.16 15.78
N SER A 215 6.09 -10.59 16.44
CA SER A 215 6.29 -11.76 17.31
C SER A 215 5.43 -13.03 17.11
N SER A 216 5.06 -13.39 15.87
CA SER A 216 4.33 -14.62 15.58
C SER A 216 5.19 -15.51 14.67
N GLY A 217 6.05 -16.30 15.30
CA GLY A 217 6.44 -17.62 14.82
C GLY A 217 7.11 -17.80 13.45
N VAL A 218 7.52 -16.74 12.74
CA VAL A 218 8.31 -16.89 11.50
C VAL A 218 9.77 -17.09 11.86
N THR A 219 10.18 -18.36 11.88
CA THR A 219 11.56 -18.86 12.01
C THR A 219 12.36 -18.53 10.74
N GLY A 220 12.54 -17.24 10.44
CA GLY A 220 13.20 -16.76 9.23
C GLY A 220 13.98 -15.48 9.47
N GLY A 221 15.27 -15.63 9.80
CA GLY A 221 16.31 -14.69 9.36
C GLY A 221 17.03 -13.84 10.40
N CYS A 222 16.45 -13.57 11.57
CA CYS A 222 17.12 -12.84 12.64
C CYS A 222 16.64 -13.37 13.99
N VAL A 223 17.38 -14.31 14.55
CA VAL A 223 17.16 -14.80 15.92
C VAL A 223 17.98 -13.93 16.88
N ALA A 224 17.89 -14.17 18.19
CA ALA A 224 18.78 -13.57 19.20
C ALA A 224 20.30 -13.80 18.92
N THR A 225 20.63 -14.56 17.87
CA THR A 225 21.96 -14.91 17.38
C THR A 225 22.48 -13.99 16.26
N GLY A 226 21.76 -12.92 15.89
CA GLY A 226 22.21 -11.92 14.90
C GLY A 226 21.77 -12.22 13.46
N CYS A 227 22.03 -11.26 12.56
CA CYS A 227 21.72 -11.34 11.13
C CYS A 227 23.04 -11.21 10.34
N ALA A 228 23.48 -12.27 9.65
CA ALA A 228 24.69 -12.23 8.83
C ALA A 228 24.49 -11.38 7.55
N ASP A 229 25.51 -10.63 7.16
CA ASP A 229 25.62 -10.00 5.84
C ASP A 229 25.71 -11.09 4.73
N PRO A 230 25.18 -10.87 3.52
CA PRO A 230 25.32 -11.80 2.38
C PRO A 230 26.76 -12.24 2.04
N SER A 231 27.76 -11.42 2.36
CA SER A 231 29.18 -11.78 2.22
C SER A 231 29.67 -12.75 3.29
N GLY A 232 28.90 -12.94 4.37
CA GLY A 232 29.28 -13.70 5.55
C GLY A 232 30.38 -13.05 6.39
N THR A 233 30.80 -11.81 6.07
CA THR A 233 31.93 -11.15 6.75
C THR A 233 31.52 -10.33 7.95
N SER A 234 30.23 -10.13 8.20
CA SER A 234 29.73 -9.46 9.40
C SER A 234 28.40 -10.03 9.87
N ILE A 235 28.15 -9.97 11.17
CA ILE A 235 26.86 -10.32 11.78
C ILE A 235 26.36 -9.12 12.57
N HIS A 236 25.09 -8.78 12.34
CA HIS A 236 24.45 -7.58 12.84
C HIS A 236 23.46 -7.95 13.94
N TYR A 237 23.59 -7.34 15.10
CA TYR A 237 22.77 -7.58 16.28
C TYR A 237 22.02 -6.31 16.67
N ARG A 238 20.75 -6.43 17.08
CA ARG A 238 19.99 -5.35 17.71
C ARG A 238 19.49 -5.79 19.08
N PRO A 239 20.21 -5.48 20.16
CA PRO A 239 19.83 -5.87 21.50
C PRO A 239 18.50 -5.21 21.92
N ALA A 240 17.54 -6.01 22.37
CA ALA A 240 16.35 -5.50 23.03
C ALA A 240 16.67 -5.14 24.48
N LEU A 241 16.82 -3.85 24.79
CA LEU A 241 16.99 -3.34 26.15
C LEU A 241 15.64 -3.20 26.87
N THR A 242 14.84 -4.26 26.89
CA THR A 242 13.48 -4.26 27.48
C THR A 242 13.43 -4.94 28.84
N GLN A 243 14.34 -5.89 29.11
CA GLN A 243 14.49 -6.55 30.41
C GLN A 243 15.98 -6.58 30.76
N GLY A 244 16.34 -6.04 31.92
CA GLY A 244 17.75 -5.98 32.32
C GLY A 244 18.33 -7.38 32.50
N GLY A 245 19.53 -7.62 31.98
CA GLY A 245 20.30 -8.83 32.26
C GLY A 245 20.41 -9.85 31.14
N SER A 246 20.11 -9.48 29.90
CA SER A 246 20.37 -10.36 28.76
C SER A 246 21.87 -10.41 28.43
N THR A 247 22.32 -11.57 27.96
CA THR A 247 23.66 -11.74 27.39
C THR A 247 23.52 -12.06 25.90
N LEU A 248 24.28 -11.37 25.06
CA LEU A 248 24.37 -11.63 23.64
C LEU A 248 25.83 -11.96 23.31
N THR A 249 26.01 -13.11 22.67
CA THR A 249 27.33 -13.58 22.26
C THR A 249 27.43 -13.45 20.76
N GLY A 250 28.43 -12.70 20.31
CA GLY A 250 28.85 -12.61 18.92
C GLY A 250 29.38 -13.94 18.39
N SER A 251 29.80 -13.95 17.14
CA SER A 251 30.50 -15.09 16.58
C SER A 251 31.84 -15.31 17.26
N VAL A 252 32.24 -16.58 17.37
CA VAL A 252 33.63 -16.93 17.74
C VAL A 252 34.57 -16.91 16.53
N ASP A 253 34.03 -16.69 15.33
CA ASP A 253 34.79 -16.62 14.10
C ASP A 253 35.49 -15.27 13.96
N THR A 254 36.82 -15.27 14.00
CA THR A 254 37.65 -14.06 13.88
C THR A 254 37.60 -13.40 12.51
N VAL A 255 37.01 -14.06 11.51
CA VAL A 255 36.85 -13.50 10.15
C VAL A 255 35.53 -12.73 10.02
N VAL A 256 34.63 -12.88 10.98
CA VAL A 256 33.29 -12.29 10.96
C VAL A 256 33.22 -11.13 11.95
N GLU A 257 32.85 -9.95 11.45
CA GLU A 257 32.72 -8.74 12.27
C GLU A 257 31.34 -8.68 12.94
N ASP A 258 31.30 -8.78 14.26
CA ASP A 258 30.06 -8.68 15.04
C ASP A 258 29.73 -7.22 15.39
N ILE A 259 28.63 -6.72 14.83
CA ILE A 259 28.19 -5.32 14.90
C ILE A 259 26.89 -5.21 15.70
N PHE A 260 26.90 -4.43 16.78
CA PHE A 260 25.76 -4.24 17.68
C PHE A 260 25.17 -2.83 17.55
N TYR A 261 23.89 -2.74 17.19
CA TYR A 261 23.19 -1.48 16.96
C TYR A 261 22.31 -1.07 18.14
N PHE A 262 22.46 0.19 18.56
CA PHE A 262 21.67 0.83 19.62
C PHE A 262 20.91 2.04 19.07
N GLU A 263 19.62 2.17 19.44
CA GLU A 263 18.73 3.18 18.85
C GLU A 263 18.99 4.61 19.35
N GLY A 264 19.60 4.77 20.54
CA GLY A 264 19.86 6.06 21.17
C GLY A 264 21.22 6.68 20.81
N LEU A 265 21.43 7.90 21.30
CA LEU A 265 22.73 8.56 21.29
C LEU A 265 23.69 7.86 22.27
N ARG A 266 24.99 7.88 21.99
CA ARG A 266 26.02 7.30 22.86
C ARG A 266 25.92 7.79 24.29
N SER A 267 25.60 9.06 24.51
CA SER A 267 25.44 9.69 25.84
C SER A 267 24.29 9.12 26.67
N ALA A 268 23.32 8.45 26.04
CA ALA A 268 22.23 7.78 26.74
C ALA A 268 22.66 6.43 27.36
N TYR A 269 23.84 5.92 27.00
CA TYR A 269 24.32 4.60 27.43
C TYR A 269 25.55 4.68 28.34
N ASN A 270 25.57 3.83 29.35
CA ASN A 270 26.75 3.54 30.15
C ASN A 270 27.39 2.25 29.65
N LEU A 271 28.67 2.33 29.26
CA LEU A 271 29.47 1.20 28.78
C LEU A 271 30.43 0.77 29.88
N THR A 272 30.43 -0.50 30.26
CA THR A 272 31.31 -1.08 31.29
C THR A 272 31.74 -2.48 30.91
N GLU A 273 33.00 -2.87 31.09
CA GLU A 273 33.49 -4.22 30.72
C GLU A 273 32.82 -5.33 31.55
N THR A 274 32.43 -5.01 32.79
CA THR A 274 31.63 -5.75 33.78
C THR A 274 31.43 -4.75 34.95
N PRO A 275 30.46 -4.88 35.88
CA PRO A 275 30.34 -3.91 36.97
C PRO A 275 31.64 -3.81 37.80
N GLY A 276 32.42 -2.74 37.62
CA GLY A 276 33.58 -2.40 38.46
C GLY A 276 34.94 -2.22 37.79
N THR A 277 35.13 -2.59 36.52
CA THR A 277 36.46 -2.52 35.88
C THR A 277 36.37 -2.06 34.42
N GLY A 278 36.90 -0.88 34.10
CA GLY A 278 37.39 -0.55 32.76
C GLY A 278 36.37 -0.21 31.65
N ALA A 279 36.95 0.31 30.56
CA ALA A 279 36.28 0.54 29.28
C ALA A 279 35.92 -0.80 28.60
N CYS A 280 34.88 -0.81 27.76
CA CYS A 280 34.49 -2.02 27.03
C CYS A 280 35.61 -2.57 26.15
N THR A 281 35.69 -3.90 26.07
CA THR A 281 36.63 -4.64 25.21
C THR A 281 35.87 -5.60 24.31
N LYS A 282 36.55 -6.10 23.27
CA LYS A 282 35.99 -7.14 22.38
C LYS A 282 35.43 -8.35 23.14
N ALA A 283 36.16 -8.82 24.18
CA ALA A 283 35.76 -9.99 24.94
C ALA A 283 34.45 -9.76 25.71
N LYS A 284 34.24 -8.55 26.24
CA LYS A 284 33.05 -8.27 27.05
C LYS A 284 32.71 -6.78 27.14
N CYS A 285 31.43 -6.47 26.92
CA CYS A 285 30.91 -5.11 27.08
C CYS A 285 29.47 -5.12 27.59
N THR A 286 29.24 -4.61 28.79
CA THR A 286 27.89 -4.33 29.28
C THR A 286 27.45 -2.93 28.84
N VAL A 287 26.36 -2.88 28.07
CA VAL A 287 25.71 -1.65 27.62
C VAL A 287 24.43 -1.45 28.42
N ARG A 288 24.36 -0.37 29.18
CA ARG A 288 23.21 -0.01 30.01
C ARG A 288 22.56 1.29 29.55
N LEU A 289 21.24 1.33 29.46
CA LEU A 289 20.51 2.58 29.20
C LEU A 289 20.41 3.41 30.50
N GLY A 290 21.06 4.57 30.56
CA GLY A 290 21.14 5.39 31.77
C GLY A 290 21.89 4.72 32.94
N ALA A 291 21.78 5.30 34.15
CA ALA A 291 22.49 4.79 35.33
C ALA A 291 21.91 3.48 35.89
N SER A 292 20.58 3.36 35.89
CA SER A 292 19.83 2.27 36.51
C SER A 292 18.89 1.54 35.54
N GLY A 293 18.94 1.85 34.25
CA GLY A 293 18.03 1.24 33.29
C GLY A 293 18.46 -0.18 32.86
N PRO A 294 17.72 -0.75 31.90
CA PRO A 294 18.01 -2.08 31.37
C PRO A 294 19.42 -2.13 30.77
N TRP A 295 20.02 -3.31 30.87
CA TRP A 295 21.37 -3.56 30.37
C TRP A 295 21.44 -4.88 29.61
N VAL A 296 22.38 -4.94 28.67
CA VAL A 296 22.77 -6.14 27.94
C VAL A 296 24.28 -6.33 28.10
N THR A 297 24.72 -7.56 28.32
CA THR A 297 26.15 -7.90 28.23
C THR A 297 26.43 -8.50 26.87
N LEU A 298 27.34 -7.88 26.15
CA LEU A 298 27.88 -8.36 24.89
C LEU A 298 29.15 -9.15 25.20
N SER A 299 29.34 -10.27 24.52
CA SER A 299 30.59 -11.02 24.51
C SER A 299 31.00 -11.28 23.07
N GLU A 300 32.29 -11.16 22.74
CA GLU A 300 32.80 -11.23 21.37
C GLU A 300 32.19 -10.14 20.46
N GLY A 301 32.12 -8.89 20.92
CA GLY A 301 31.61 -7.78 20.12
C GLY A 301 32.74 -6.98 19.48
N GLU A 302 32.69 -6.75 18.16
CA GLU A 302 33.74 -5.97 17.49
C GLU A 302 33.38 -4.49 17.35
N VAL A 303 32.12 -4.20 17.03
CA VAL A 303 31.67 -2.84 16.75
C VAL A 303 30.37 -2.54 17.49
N LEU A 304 30.34 -1.39 18.15
CA LEU A 304 29.12 -0.80 18.70
C LEU A 304 28.72 0.40 17.85
N VAL A 305 27.48 0.39 17.36
CA VAL A 305 26.92 1.48 16.56
C VAL A 305 25.80 2.14 17.34
N PHE A 306 26.02 3.39 17.72
CA PHE A 306 25.02 4.30 18.26
C PHE A 306 24.54 5.24 17.16
N ARG A 307 23.48 6.00 17.43
CA ARG A 307 22.94 6.95 16.45
C ARG A 307 23.93 8.03 16.01
N ASP A 308 24.86 8.42 16.88
CA ASP A 308 25.82 9.51 16.68
C ASP A 308 27.29 9.07 16.70
N LEU A 309 27.58 7.82 17.05
CA LEU A 309 28.95 7.35 17.21
C LEU A 309 29.10 5.86 16.91
N GLN A 310 30.20 5.50 16.27
CA GLN A 310 30.66 4.13 16.14
C GLN A 310 31.91 3.92 17.00
N ILE A 311 31.93 2.84 17.79
CA ILE A 311 33.06 2.45 18.64
C ILE A 311 33.53 1.07 18.19
N ARG A 312 34.83 0.92 17.96
CA ARG A 312 35.48 -0.38 17.74
C ARG A 312 36.12 -0.86 19.03
N LEU A 313 35.82 -2.09 19.43
CA LEU A 313 36.19 -2.70 20.72
C LEU A 313 37.49 -3.52 20.67
#